data_AF-A0A530R7K9-F1
#
_entry.id   AF-A0A530R7K9-F1
#
_cell.length_a   1.000
_cell.length_b   1.000
_cell.length_c   1.000
_cell.angle_alpha   90.00
_cell.angle_beta   90.00
_cell.angle_gamma   90.00
#
_symmetry.space_group_name_H-M   'P 1'
#
loop_
_entity.id
_entity.type
_entity.pdbx_description
1 polymer ?
#
loop_
_entity_poly.entity_id
_entity_poly.type
_entity_poly.pdbx_seq_one_letter_code
_entity_poly.pdbx_strand_id
1 'polypeptide(L)'
;MRARSTELAQVFSAPCLEIRYSDKYLFNPLSIRLLTEVVAAFSDYDTNVKVQTLAAKTGGGARTGPWLHRDWADLVTRTAVMEQSLVEVVPKVQVSQVQSAPHRRRLEFRTPRGSGTIFFDQGMGSWRVTDEHHDHASSISEQVTSLKRPFSVLNGLDGTFLAVRLD
;
A
#
# COMPACT_ATOMS: atom_id res chain seq x y z
N MET A 1 17.77 -17.14 13.52
CA MET A 1 18.30 -15.85 13.04
C MET A 1 18.04 -15.79 11.53
N ARG A 2 17.15 -14.91 11.03
CA ARG A 2 16.96 -14.79 9.58
C ARG A 2 18.19 -14.07 9.01
N ALA A 3 18.91 -14.71 8.08
CA ALA A 3 20.01 -14.06 7.38
C ALA A 3 19.46 -12.81 6.67
N ARG A 4 20.04 -11.64 6.96
CA ARG A 4 19.75 -10.41 6.23
C ARG A 4 20.50 -10.47 4.90
N SER A 5 19.82 -10.27 3.77
CA SER A 5 20.50 -10.12 2.48
C SER A 5 21.29 -8.81 2.49
N THR A 6 22.60 -8.92 2.32
CA THR A 6 23.55 -7.81 2.22
C THR A 6 23.29 -6.97 0.98
N GLU A 7 22.89 -7.62 -0.11
CA GLU A 7 22.58 -7.02 -1.41
C GLU A 7 21.35 -6.12 -1.28
N LEU A 8 20.27 -6.63 -0.67
CA LEU A 8 19.07 -5.83 -0.42
C LEU A 8 19.35 -4.66 0.52
N ALA A 9 20.15 -4.88 1.57
CA ALA A 9 20.55 -3.81 2.47
C ALA A 9 21.35 -2.72 1.73
N GLN A 10 22.22 -3.10 0.80
CA GLN A 10 22.97 -2.16 -0.02
C GLN A 10 22.06 -1.39 -0.98
N VAL A 11 21.13 -2.05 -1.66
CA VAL A 11 20.22 -1.39 -2.60
C VAL A 11 19.33 -0.38 -1.87
N PHE A 12 18.75 -0.75 -0.73
CA PHE A 12 17.91 0.13 0.09
C PHE A 12 18.68 1.04 1.07
N SER A 13 20.00 1.13 0.96
CA SER A 13 20.79 2.09 1.77
C SER A 13 20.69 3.54 1.28
N ALA A 14 19.92 3.77 0.21
CA ALA A 14 19.54 5.08 -0.29
C ALA A 14 18.02 5.09 -0.59
N PRO A 15 17.36 6.27 -0.54
CA PRO A 15 15.97 6.40 -0.95
C PRO A 15 15.74 5.92 -2.40
N CYS A 16 14.51 5.49 -2.68
CA CYS A 16 14.10 5.15 -4.02
C CYS A 16 14.04 6.40 -4.91
N LEU A 17 14.44 6.28 -6.16
CA LEU A 17 14.18 7.26 -7.22
C LEU A 17 12.77 7.06 -7.80
N GLU A 18 12.31 5.81 -7.82
CA GLU A 18 10.97 5.44 -8.28
C GLU A 18 10.44 4.23 -7.51
N ILE A 19 9.15 4.26 -7.17
CA ILE A 19 8.37 3.15 -6.64
C ILE A 19 7.15 2.96 -7.55
N ARG A 20 6.94 1.74 -8.07
CA ARG A 20 5.73 1.36 -8.80
C ARG A 20 5.05 0.21 -8.08
N TYR A 21 3.91 0.49 -7.46
CA TYR A 21 3.12 -0.50 -6.76
C TYR A 21 1.90 -0.89 -7.58
N SER A 22 1.69 -2.19 -7.78
CA SER A 22 0.48 -2.73 -8.40
C SER A 22 -0.16 -3.74 -7.47
N ASP A 23 -1.38 -3.43 -7.03
CA ASP A 23 -2.21 -4.35 -6.26
C ASP A 23 -3.68 -4.11 -6.59
N LYS A 24 -4.35 -5.16 -7.06
CA LYS A 24 -5.75 -5.09 -7.47
C LYS A 24 -6.74 -5.06 -6.29
N TYR A 25 -6.27 -5.12 -5.04
CA TYR A 25 -7.10 -5.27 -3.83
C TYR A 25 -7.00 -4.10 -2.84
N LEU A 26 -6.56 -2.90 -3.27
CA LEU A 26 -6.56 -1.70 -2.43
C LEU A 26 -7.98 -1.13 -2.32
N PHE A 27 -8.80 -1.73 -1.45
CA PHE A 27 -10.21 -1.35 -1.26
C PHE A 27 -10.56 -0.97 0.16
N ASN A 28 -9.66 -1.18 1.14
CA ASN A 28 -9.92 -0.89 2.54
C ASN A 28 -8.85 0.05 3.13
N PRO A 29 -9.18 0.81 4.19
CA PRO A 29 -8.27 1.76 4.82
C PRO A 29 -6.96 1.16 5.31
N LEU A 30 -6.99 -0.06 5.85
CA LEU A 30 -5.79 -0.76 6.33
C LEU A 30 -4.77 -0.93 5.21
N SER A 31 -5.20 -1.39 4.03
CA SER A 31 -4.32 -1.63 2.89
C SER A 31 -3.64 -0.35 2.40
N ILE A 32 -4.38 0.77 2.40
CA ILE A 32 -3.85 2.08 2.02
C ILE A 32 -2.86 2.58 3.07
N ARG A 33 -3.20 2.49 4.37
CA ARG A 33 -2.29 2.90 5.44
C ARG A 33 -0.98 2.13 5.39
N LEU A 34 -1.04 0.81 5.22
CA LEU A 34 0.17 -0.03 5.13
C LEU A 34 1.01 0.31 3.89
N LEU A 35 0.38 0.56 2.75
CA LEU A 35 1.09 1.03 1.57
C LEU A 35 1.75 2.40 1.80
N THR A 36 1.06 3.34 2.44
CA THR A 36 1.62 4.65 2.79
C THR A 36 2.85 4.52 3.69
N GLU A 37 2.83 3.64 4.69
CA GLU A 37 4.00 3.37 5.54
C GLU A 37 5.17 2.77 4.75
N VAL A 38 4.89 1.84 3.83
CA VAL A 38 5.92 1.27 2.94
C VAL A 38 6.53 2.37 2.06
N VAL A 39 5.70 3.23 1.47
CA VAL A 39 6.18 4.35 0.65
C VAL A 39 7.02 5.30 1.49
N ALA A 40 6.55 5.70 2.66
CA ALA A 40 7.27 6.60 3.56
C ALA A 40 8.64 6.04 3.97
N ALA A 41 8.73 4.74 4.23
CA ALA A 41 9.98 4.09 4.65
C ALA A 41 11.07 4.05 3.57
N PHE A 42 10.68 4.07 2.29
CA PHE A 42 11.60 3.90 1.16
C PHE A 42 11.76 5.14 0.28
N SER A 43 11.06 6.23 0.60
CA SER A 43 11.02 7.44 -0.23
C SER A 43 11.67 8.64 0.45
N ASP A 44 12.04 9.61 -0.36
CA ASP A 44 12.35 10.99 -0.01
C ASP A 44 11.42 11.95 -0.79
N TYR A 45 11.65 13.25 -0.67
CA TYR A 45 10.85 14.28 -1.33
C TYR A 45 10.83 14.16 -2.87
N ASP A 46 11.89 13.62 -3.48
CA ASP A 46 12.05 13.56 -4.94
C ASP A 46 11.64 12.23 -5.56
N THR A 47 11.33 11.24 -4.74
CA THR A 47 10.89 9.91 -5.16
C THR A 47 9.61 9.99 -5.98
N ASN A 48 9.59 9.35 -7.16
CA ASN A 48 8.38 9.24 -7.97
C ASN A 48 7.59 7.98 -7.58
N VAL A 49 6.33 8.13 -7.18
CA VAL A 49 5.48 7.02 -6.75
C VAL A 49 4.31 6.83 -7.71
N LYS A 50 4.14 5.61 -8.21
CA LYS A 50 3.02 5.21 -9.06
C LYS A 50 2.29 4.05 -8.41
N VAL A 51 1.00 4.22 -8.14
CA VAL A 51 0.15 3.17 -7.57
C VAL A 51 -0.92 2.81 -8.58
N GLN A 52 -1.05 1.53 -8.91
CA GLN A 52 -2.09 1.02 -9.78
C GLN A 52 -2.98 0.05 -9.02
N THR A 53 -4.29 0.29 -9.05
CA THR A 53 -5.30 -0.58 -8.45
C THR A 53 -6.54 -0.73 -9.31
N LEU A 54 -7.41 -1.67 -8.97
CA LEU A 54 -8.65 -1.87 -9.71
C LEU A 54 -9.61 -0.71 -9.49
N ALA A 55 -10.29 -0.34 -10.58
CA ALA A 55 -11.36 0.64 -10.57
C ALA A 55 -12.56 0.16 -9.72
N ALA A 56 -12.88 -1.14 -9.77
CA ALA A 56 -13.94 -1.78 -8.99
C ALA A 56 -13.62 -3.27 -8.73
N LYS A 57 -14.24 -3.86 -7.69
CA LYS A 57 -14.12 -5.31 -7.43
C LYS A 57 -14.85 -6.12 -8.49
N THR A 58 -14.18 -7.14 -9.01
CA THR A 58 -14.78 -8.14 -9.91
C THR A 58 -15.15 -9.40 -9.11
N GLY A 59 -16.37 -9.42 -8.58
CA GLY A 59 -16.92 -10.55 -7.82
C GLY A 59 -16.67 -10.52 -6.30
N GLY A 60 -17.57 -11.18 -5.56
CA GLY A 60 -17.65 -11.09 -4.09
C GLY A 60 -18.15 -9.71 -3.65
N GLY A 61 -19.28 -9.66 -2.92
CA GLY A 61 -19.83 -8.38 -2.45
C GLY A 61 -18.80 -7.58 -1.63
N ALA A 62 -18.80 -6.26 -1.80
CA ALA A 62 -18.00 -5.37 -0.97
C ALA A 62 -18.41 -5.53 0.49
N ARG A 63 -17.45 -5.79 1.37
CA ARG A 63 -17.69 -5.90 2.80
C ARG A 63 -17.47 -4.53 3.41
N THR A 64 -18.49 -3.68 3.29
CA THR A 64 -18.45 -2.29 3.76
C THR A 64 -18.70 -2.20 5.27
N GLY A 65 -18.36 -1.06 5.86
CA GLY A 65 -18.57 -0.77 7.28
C GLY A 65 -17.50 0.17 7.84
N PRO A 66 -17.71 0.75 9.04
CA PRO A 66 -16.86 1.81 9.58
C PRO A 66 -15.61 1.26 10.28
N TRP A 67 -14.86 0.38 9.62
CA TRP A 67 -13.68 -0.27 10.18
C TRP A 67 -12.51 -0.24 9.19
N LEU A 68 -11.28 -0.23 9.69
CA LEU A 68 -10.07 -0.20 8.86
C LEU A 68 -9.97 -1.38 7.88
N HIS A 69 -10.49 -2.55 8.25
CA HIS A 69 -10.42 -3.76 7.43
C HIS A 69 -11.63 -3.92 6.48
N ARG A 70 -12.59 -2.99 6.50
CA ARG A 70 -13.78 -3.00 5.63
C ARG A 70 -13.56 -2.14 4.41
N ASP A 71 -14.18 -2.53 3.31
CA ASP A 71 -14.05 -1.80 2.06
C ASP A 71 -14.82 -0.48 2.11
N TRP A 72 -14.32 0.55 1.43
CA TRP A 72 -15.16 1.70 1.12
C TRP A 72 -16.32 1.30 0.20
N ALA A 73 -17.50 1.88 0.46
CA ALA A 73 -18.63 1.79 -0.45
C ALA A 73 -18.44 2.69 -1.68
N ASP A 74 -17.93 3.90 -1.48
CA ASP A 74 -17.63 4.86 -2.54
C ASP A 74 -16.15 4.78 -2.95
N LEU A 75 -15.92 4.39 -4.20
CA LEU A 75 -14.59 4.24 -4.77
C LEU A 75 -13.95 5.58 -5.17
N VAL A 76 -14.73 6.65 -5.30
CA VAL A 76 -14.21 8.01 -5.47
C VAL A 76 -13.56 8.46 -4.17
N THR A 77 -14.29 8.33 -3.04
CA THR A 77 -13.74 8.59 -1.69
C THR A 77 -12.49 7.78 -1.42
N ARG A 78 -12.51 6.46 -1.68
CA ARG A 78 -11.32 5.59 -1.56
C ARG A 78 -10.11 6.15 -2.29
N THR A 79 -10.27 6.49 -3.58
CA THR A 79 -9.16 6.98 -4.41
C THR A 79 -8.64 8.32 -3.88
N ALA A 80 -9.53 9.24 -3.52
CA ALA A 80 -9.13 10.54 -2.97
C ALA A 80 -8.38 10.41 -1.63
N VAL A 81 -8.84 9.54 -0.74
CA VAL A 81 -8.14 9.24 0.53
C VAL A 81 -6.77 8.62 0.26
N MET A 82 -6.67 7.69 -0.71
CA MET A 82 -5.40 7.08 -1.10
C MET A 82 -4.40 8.12 -1.60
N GLU A 83 -4.81 8.97 -2.55
CA GLU A 83 -3.98 10.01 -3.14
C GLU A 83 -3.49 10.99 -2.07
N GLN A 84 -4.39 11.51 -1.24
CA GLN A 84 -4.02 12.46 -0.20
C GLN A 84 -3.11 11.82 0.86
N SER A 85 -3.37 10.57 1.28
CA SER A 85 -2.52 9.87 2.25
C SER A 85 -1.10 9.64 1.71
N LEU A 86 -0.95 9.41 0.40
CA LEU A 86 0.36 9.24 -0.23
C LEU A 86 1.08 10.59 -0.44
N VAL A 87 0.35 11.64 -0.82
CA VAL A 87 0.92 12.99 -1.01
C VAL A 87 1.51 13.55 0.28
N GLU A 88 0.93 13.20 1.44
CA GLU A 88 1.47 13.61 2.74
C GLU A 88 2.84 13.01 3.07
N VAL A 89 3.23 11.90 2.43
CA VAL A 89 4.54 11.27 2.64
C VAL A 89 5.52 11.56 1.50
N VAL A 90 5.02 11.79 0.28
CA VAL A 90 5.84 12.14 -0.89
C VAL A 90 5.02 12.94 -1.91
N PRO A 91 5.51 14.09 -2.42
CA PRO A 91 4.70 14.96 -3.27
C PRO A 91 4.44 14.42 -4.68
N LYS A 92 5.31 13.56 -5.21
CA LYS A 92 5.26 13.07 -6.60
C LYS A 92 4.52 11.73 -6.68
N VAL A 93 3.21 11.76 -6.48
CA VAL A 93 2.35 10.57 -6.50
C VAL A 93 1.42 10.59 -7.70
N GLN A 94 1.28 9.43 -8.35
CA GLN A 94 0.23 9.15 -9.31
C GLN A 94 -0.52 7.88 -8.91
N VAL A 95 -1.83 7.99 -8.78
CA VAL A 95 -2.73 6.84 -8.60
C VAL A 95 -3.47 6.59 -9.90
N SER A 96 -3.51 5.33 -10.33
CA SER A 96 -4.21 4.88 -11.54
C SER A 96 -5.23 3.82 -11.20
N GLN A 97 -6.50 4.08 -11.55
CA GLN A 97 -7.57 3.10 -11.51
C GLN A 97 -7.70 2.41 -12.87
N VAL A 98 -7.54 1.08 -12.89
CA VAL A 98 -7.61 0.30 -14.13
C VAL A 98 -8.76 -0.70 -14.09
N GLN A 99 -9.32 -1.02 -15.25
CA GLN A 99 -10.39 -2.02 -15.38
C GLN A 99 -9.88 -3.45 -15.20
N SER A 100 -8.59 -3.67 -15.50
CA SER A 100 -7.92 -4.94 -15.32
C SER A 100 -6.52 -4.69 -14.79
N ALA A 101 -6.15 -5.43 -13.76
CA ALA A 101 -4.81 -5.42 -13.18
C ALA A 101 -4.32 -6.88 -13.03
N PRO A 102 -3.02 -7.14 -13.20
CA PRO A 102 -2.45 -8.45 -12.93
C PRO A 102 -2.81 -8.93 -11.52
N HIS A 103 -3.02 -10.24 -11.36
CA HIS A 103 -3.21 -10.83 -10.02
C HIS A 103 -1.97 -10.71 -9.14
N ARG A 104 -0.78 -10.62 -9.76
CA ARG A 104 0.49 -10.49 -9.03
C ARG A 104 0.57 -9.12 -8.40
N ARG A 105 0.73 -9.10 -7.08
CA ARG A 105 0.92 -7.90 -6.30
C ARG A 105 2.41 -7.63 -6.20
N ARG A 106 2.85 -6.47 -6.66
CA ARG A 106 4.29 -6.19 -6.78
C ARG A 106 4.64 -4.74 -6.51
N LEU A 107 5.83 -4.54 -5.96
CA LEU A 107 6.50 -3.26 -5.81
C LEU A 107 7.77 -3.33 -6.63
N GLU A 108 7.81 -2.61 -7.74
CA GLU A 108 9.03 -2.36 -8.49
C GLU A 108 9.69 -1.12 -7.90
N PHE A 109 11.00 -1.17 -7.65
CA PHE A 109 11.75 -0.07 -7.09
C PHE A 109 13.01 0.18 -7.89
N ARG A 110 13.46 1.43 -7.88
CA ARG A 110 14.75 1.85 -8.42
C ARG A 110 15.41 2.79 -7.43
N THR A 111 16.65 2.54 -7.09
CA THR A 111 17.50 3.38 -6.22
C THR A 111 18.76 3.78 -7.01
N PRO A 112 19.62 4.66 -6.49
CA PRO A 112 20.95 4.89 -7.05
C PRO A 112 21.86 3.66 -7.02
N ARG A 113 21.53 2.64 -6.20
CA ARG A 113 22.37 1.46 -5.94
C ARG A 113 21.84 0.18 -6.59
N GLY A 114 20.73 0.25 -7.32
CA GLY A 114 20.14 -0.89 -8.02
C GLY A 114 18.61 -0.80 -8.11
N SER A 115 18.03 -1.75 -8.83
CA SER A 115 16.59 -1.91 -8.98
C SER A 115 16.17 -3.34 -8.69
N GLY A 116 14.86 -3.53 -8.54
CA GLY A 116 14.31 -4.85 -8.39
C GLY A 116 12.80 -4.83 -8.23
N THR A 117 12.25 -6.01 -7.95
CA THR A 117 10.83 -6.23 -7.72
C THR A 117 10.63 -7.04 -6.45
N ILE A 118 9.76 -6.55 -5.57
CA ILE A 118 9.20 -7.31 -4.46
C ILE A 118 7.86 -7.86 -4.93
N PHE A 119 7.71 -9.18 -4.90
CA PHE A 119 6.45 -9.88 -5.13
C PHE A 119 5.82 -10.23 -3.80
N PHE A 120 4.56 -9.84 -3.62
CA PHE A 120 3.80 -10.14 -2.42
C PHE A 120 2.79 -11.24 -2.73
N ASP A 121 2.73 -12.26 -1.87
CA ASP A 121 1.71 -13.30 -1.99
C ASP A 121 0.31 -12.69 -1.81
N GLN A 122 0.11 -11.84 -0.80
CA GLN A 122 -1.18 -11.23 -0.45
C GLN A 122 -1.19 -9.70 -0.48
N GLY A 123 -0.09 -9.06 -0.91
CA GLY A 123 0.06 -7.60 -0.89
C GLY A 123 -0.10 -7.06 0.52
N MET A 124 -0.92 -6.02 0.65
CA MET A 124 -1.26 -5.44 1.96
C MET A 124 -2.32 -6.23 2.74
N GLY A 125 -2.85 -7.32 2.18
CA GLY A 125 -3.96 -8.08 2.76
C GLY A 125 -3.58 -9.15 3.79
N SER A 126 -2.30 -9.49 3.96
CA SER A 126 -1.85 -10.48 4.97
C SER A 126 -1.86 -9.95 6.40
N TRP A 127 -1.82 -8.62 6.55
CA TRP A 127 -1.87 -7.93 7.83
C TRP A 127 -3.31 -7.73 8.28
N ARG A 128 -3.56 -7.92 9.57
CA ARG A 128 -4.88 -7.82 10.20
C ARG A 128 -4.86 -6.81 11.32
N VAL A 129 -6.03 -6.27 11.62
CA VAL A 129 -6.28 -5.37 12.73
C VAL A 129 -7.59 -5.79 13.39
N THR A 130 -7.68 -5.68 14.71
CA THR A 130 -8.91 -6.00 15.46
C THR A 130 -9.79 -4.75 15.55
N ASP A 131 -10.93 -4.75 14.86
CA ASP A 131 -12.04 -3.80 14.99
C ASP A 131 -11.65 -2.34 15.30
N GLU A 132 -10.66 -1.82 14.56
CA GLU A 132 -10.28 -0.42 14.63
C GLU A 132 -11.25 0.42 13.80
N HIS A 133 -11.98 1.29 14.49
CA HIS A 133 -13.03 2.11 13.90
C HIS A 133 -12.42 3.16 12.94
N HIS A 134 -13.03 3.28 11.77
CA HIS A 134 -12.68 4.27 10.77
C HIS A 134 -13.96 4.70 10.05
N ASP A 135 -14.38 5.95 10.24
CA ASP A 135 -15.63 6.44 9.68
C ASP A 135 -15.48 6.77 8.19
N HIS A 136 -16.00 5.90 7.33
CA HIS A 136 -15.96 6.06 5.87
C HIS A 136 -16.86 7.20 5.36
N ALA A 137 -17.78 7.69 6.19
CA ALA A 137 -18.69 8.79 5.84
C ALA A 137 -18.14 10.17 6.22
N SER A 138 -17.06 10.22 7.01
CA SER A 138 -16.39 11.48 7.35
C SER A 138 -15.73 12.13 6.12
N SER A 139 -15.37 13.40 6.22
CA SER A 139 -14.70 14.09 5.10
C SER A 139 -13.37 13.43 4.74
N ILE A 140 -12.92 13.61 3.50
CA ILE A 140 -11.64 13.03 3.03
C ILE A 140 -10.48 13.42 3.97
N SER A 141 -10.42 14.68 4.41
CA SER A 141 -9.37 15.17 5.32
C SER A 141 -9.44 14.51 6.70
N GLU A 142 -10.64 14.27 7.23
CA GLU A 142 -10.82 13.54 8.49
C GLU A 142 -10.41 12.07 8.37
N GLN A 143 -10.75 11.43 7.24
CA GLN A 143 -10.32 10.05 6.96
C GLN A 143 -8.79 9.97 6.88
N VAL A 144 -8.13 10.85 6.12
CA VAL A 144 -6.65 10.92 6.02
C VAL A 144 -6.03 11.17 7.39
N THR A 145 -6.58 12.08 8.19
CA THR A 145 -6.10 12.36 9.55
C THR A 145 -6.26 11.15 10.46
N SER A 146 -7.42 10.48 10.42
CA SER A 146 -7.68 9.30 11.23
C SER A 146 -6.79 8.11 10.84
N LEU A 147 -6.45 8.00 9.55
CA LEU A 147 -5.54 6.97 9.04
C LEU A 147 -4.15 7.08 9.63
N LYS A 148 -3.72 8.23 10.18
CA LYS A 148 -2.41 8.40 10.83
C LYS A 148 -2.37 7.86 12.26
N ARG A 149 -3.53 7.65 12.87
CA ARG A 149 -3.60 7.20 14.26
C ARG A 149 -2.84 5.87 14.42
N PRO A 150 -2.04 5.70 15.49
CA PRO A 150 -1.39 4.43 15.75
C PRO A 150 -2.43 3.34 16.00
N PHE A 151 -2.20 2.15 15.45
CA PHE A 151 -2.93 0.94 15.76
C PHE A 151 -1.98 -0.26 15.67
N SER A 152 -2.38 -1.38 16.26
CA SER A 152 -1.59 -2.61 16.20
C SER A 152 -2.00 -3.45 15.02
N VAL A 153 -1.02 -3.99 14.30
CA VAL A 153 -1.24 -4.97 13.24
C VAL A 153 -0.74 -6.33 13.66
N LEU A 154 -1.50 -7.35 13.30
CA LEU A 154 -1.14 -8.75 13.45
C LEU A 154 -0.77 -9.29 12.08
N ASN A 155 0.39 -9.92 11.97
CA ASN A 155 0.66 -10.78 10.83
C ASN A 155 -0.18 -12.05 11.03
N GLY A 156 -1.03 -12.40 10.06
CA GLY A 156 -1.91 -13.57 10.18
C GLY A 156 -1.14 -14.87 10.48
N LEU A 157 -1.86 -15.92 10.86
CA LEU A 157 -1.26 -17.22 11.20
C LEU A 157 -0.38 -17.79 10.07
N ASP A 158 -0.77 -17.56 8.83
CA ASP A 158 -0.03 -17.98 7.64
C ASP A 158 1.18 -17.08 7.35
N GLY A 159 1.29 -15.94 8.02
CA GLY A 159 2.35 -14.96 7.83
C GLY A 159 2.25 -14.16 6.53
N THR A 160 3.29 -13.37 6.29
CA THR A 160 3.45 -12.60 5.06
C THR A 160 4.65 -13.18 4.32
N PHE A 161 4.42 -13.67 3.10
CA PHE A 161 5.47 -14.11 2.21
C PHE A 161 5.72 -13.08 1.13
N LEU A 162 7.00 -12.76 0.96
CA LEU A 162 7.48 -11.94 -0.13
C LEU A 162 8.68 -12.62 -0.78
N ALA A 163 8.80 -12.45 -2.09
CA ALA A 163 9.99 -12.79 -2.84
C ALA A 163 10.58 -11.51 -3.40
N VAL A 164 11.91 -11.37 -3.36
CA VAL A 164 12.59 -10.22 -3.95
C VAL A 164 13.48 -10.71 -5.08
N ARG A 165 13.37 -10.03 -6.22
CA ARG A 165 14.26 -10.21 -7.37
C ARG A 165 14.98 -8.90 -7.61
N LEU A 166 16.30 -8.89 -7.45
CA LEU A 166 17.15 -7.79 -7.92
C LEU A 166 17.41 -7.96 -9.42
N ASP A 167 17.56 -6.83 -10.12
CA ASP A 167 17.93 -6.81 -11.54
C ASP A 167 19.46 -6.80 -11.74
#